data_AF-A0A7C5JNA6-F1
#
_entry.id   AF-A0A7C5JNA6-F1
#
_cell.length_a   1.000
_cell.length_b   1.000
_cell.length_c   1.000
_cell.angle_alpha   90.00
_cell.angle_beta   90.00
_cell.angle_gamma   90.00
#
_symmetry.space_group_name_H-M   'P 1'
#
loop_
_entity.id
_entity.type
_entity.pdbx_description
1 polymer ?
#
loop_
_entity_poly.entity_id
_entity_poly.type
_entity_poly.pdbx_seq_one_letter_code
_entity_poly.pdbx_strand_id
1 'polypeptide(L)'
;MREIKPVAQILCFFILILQSARTEQQYYKPYTFPCVERENIFDFVEKPVVRIVGPDKYEITFSVKAYCDVTVAIIDQSKDITGWGRGFVVRHLGCGVLGPNAPEPFQKNSLKQTIYWDGKDDLGVYAQQPEKLKVRVSLGLNPVFDRFLGPTSPKALPGYVLGIAADSDGVYVFSMGYERGHVNCRKFDHEAKYIKTLWPPSAELPPEKLGGMGYIEYEPGKYAIQAPIIDWGLWREGYWMPPTFEGEYGVFQCRPAVSGGRIYLMSSGFNHREFKGQKIFPPKLYFINTDGSTEYEGLRGRIWIDSQRITSYPHIACYLTGW
;
A
#
# COMPACT_ATOMS: atom_id res chain seq x y z
N MET A 1 34.50 -48.63 25.58
CA MET A 1 33.83 -47.52 24.87
C MET A 1 34.18 -46.24 25.60
N ARG A 2 34.79 -45.26 24.92
CA ARG A 2 35.30 -44.02 25.54
C ARG A 2 34.14 -43.04 25.75
N GLU A 3 33.97 -42.57 26.99
CA GLU A 3 33.07 -41.46 27.32
C GLU A 3 33.57 -40.16 26.70
N ILE A 4 32.70 -39.52 25.91
CA ILE A 4 32.92 -38.17 25.39
C ILE A 4 32.27 -37.20 26.38
N LYS A 5 33.07 -36.31 26.98
CA LYS A 5 32.62 -35.33 27.98
C LYS A 5 31.66 -34.28 27.36
N PRO A 6 30.62 -33.83 28.08
CA PRO A 6 29.55 -32.95 27.56
C PRO A 6 29.96 -31.48 27.34
N VAL A 7 31.21 -31.11 27.63
CA VAL A 7 31.66 -29.70 27.61
C VAL A 7 31.89 -29.17 26.19
N ALA A 8 32.19 -30.05 25.22
CA ALA A 8 32.48 -29.63 23.84
C ALA A 8 31.23 -29.21 23.03
N GLN A 9 30.04 -29.75 23.35
CA GLN A 9 28.80 -29.42 22.63
C GLN A 9 28.21 -28.07 23.04
N ILE A 10 28.41 -27.64 24.30
CA ILE A 10 27.90 -26.36 24.80
C ILE A 10 28.68 -25.18 24.20
N LEU A 11 29.99 -25.36 23.97
CA LEU A 11 30.84 -24.31 23.39
C LEU A 11 30.52 -24.05 21.90
N CYS A 12 30.21 -25.09 21.13
CA CYS A 12 29.81 -24.94 19.72
C CYS A 12 28.45 -24.24 19.57
N PHE A 13 27.52 -24.44 20.50
CA PHE A 13 26.21 -23.79 20.47
C PHE A 13 26.30 -22.28 20.74
N PHE A 14 27.20 -21.84 21.64
CA PHE A 14 27.40 -20.42 21.91
C PHE A 14 28.10 -19.67 20.78
N ILE A 15 29.02 -20.32 20.04
CA ILE A 15 29.71 -19.69 18.90
C ILE A 15 28.76 -19.50 17.71
N LEU A 16 27.80 -20.41 17.51
CA LEU A 16 26.78 -20.29 16.45
C LEU A 16 25.75 -19.17 16.73
N ILE A 17 25.36 -18.96 18.00
CA ILE A 17 24.45 -17.86 18.39
C ILE A 17 25.12 -16.50 18.23
N LEU A 18 26.44 -16.40 18.47
CA LEU A 18 27.19 -15.15 18.28
C LEU A 18 27.45 -14.82 16.80
N GLN A 19 27.46 -15.81 15.91
CA GLN A 19 27.60 -15.58 14.47
C GLN A 19 26.26 -15.17 13.81
N SER A 20 25.11 -15.69 14.26
CA SER A 20 23.81 -15.27 13.74
C SER A 20 23.40 -13.85 14.22
N ALA A 21 23.82 -13.44 15.41
CA ALA A 21 23.55 -12.10 15.92
C ALA A 21 24.33 -10.98 15.19
N ARG A 22 25.43 -11.31 14.48
CA ARG A 22 26.23 -10.32 13.73
C ARG A 22 25.76 -10.08 12.30
N THR A 23 24.97 -10.97 11.71
CA THR A 23 24.52 -10.86 10.32
C THR A 23 23.15 -10.19 10.16
N GLU A 24 22.34 -10.10 11.22
CA GLU A 24 21.01 -9.49 11.14
C GLU A 24 21.04 -7.97 10.91
N GLN A 25 22.04 -7.27 11.46
CA GLN A 25 22.17 -5.82 11.30
C GLN A 25 22.60 -5.36 9.90
N GLN A 26 23.04 -6.28 9.03
CA GLN A 26 23.62 -5.91 7.73
C GLN A 26 22.61 -5.94 6.57
N TYR A 27 21.43 -6.53 6.76
CA TYR A 27 20.41 -6.62 5.70
C TYR A 27 19.61 -5.33 5.50
N TYR A 28 19.56 -4.47 6.53
CA TYR A 28 18.94 -3.15 6.50
C TYR A 28 20.02 -2.05 6.51
N LYS A 29 20.83 -1.98 5.45
CA LYS A 29 21.35 -0.67 5.05
C LYS A 29 20.37 -0.11 4.02
N PRO A 30 19.67 1.00 4.28
CA PRO A 30 18.90 1.66 3.24
C PRO A 30 19.86 1.88 2.07
N TYR A 31 19.45 1.44 0.89
CA TYR A 31 20.24 1.58 -0.32
C TYR A 31 20.39 3.07 -0.63
N THR A 32 21.47 3.66 -0.13
CA THR A 32 21.90 5.00 -0.49
C THR A 32 22.78 4.86 -1.72
N PHE A 33 22.21 5.12 -2.90
CA PHE A 33 23.00 5.68 -4.00
C PHE A 33 23.82 6.88 -3.48
N PRO A 34 24.84 7.37 -4.20
CA PRO A 34 25.44 8.68 -3.92
C PRO A 34 24.40 9.80 -4.18
N CYS A 35 23.37 9.84 -3.35
CA CYS A 35 22.36 10.87 -3.28
C CYS A 35 23.02 12.04 -2.56
N VAL A 36 22.89 13.23 -3.14
CA VAL A 36 23.22 14.44 -2.39
C VAL A 36 22.21 14.51 -1.26
N GLU A 37 22.66 14.30 -0.02
CA GLU A 37 21.80 14.49 1.13
C GLU A 37 21.40 15.95 1.20
N ARG A 38 20.09 16.21 1.28
CA ARG A 38 19.58 17.55 1.46
C ARG A 38 19.87 18.02 2.88
N GLU A 39 20.19 19.30 3.01
CA GLU A 39 20.19 19.98 4.30
C GLU A 39 18.77 20.39 4.68
N ASN A 40 18.40 20.24 5.95
CA ASN A 40 17.06 20.59 6.46
C ASN A 40 16.93 22.09 6.78
N ILE A 41 17.41 22.96 5.88
CA ILE A 41 17.32 24.43 5.98
C ILE A 41 16.70 24.95 4.67
N PHE A 42 15.46 25.44 4.75
CA PHE A 42 14.62 25.74 3.58
C PHE A 42 14.27 27.22 3.45
N ASP A 43 15.27 28.09 3.60
CA ASP A 43 15.09 29.54 3.53
C ASP A 43 15.78 30.15 2.31
N PHE A 44 15.17 31.21 1.79
CA PHE A 44 15.82 32.10 0.83
C PHE A 44 16.80 33.04 1.55
N VAL A 45 17.98 33.20 0.97
CA VAL A 45 18.84 34.37 1.20
C VAL A 45 18.35 35.53 0.33
N GLU A 46 18.09 35.25 -0.95
CA GLU A 46 17.51 36.20 -1.91
C GLU A 46 16.25 35.57 -2.49
N LYS A 47 15.12 36.27 -2.34
CA LYS A 47 13.83 35.82 -2.90
C LYS A 47 13.91 35.77 -4.43
N PRO A 48 13.10 34.92 -5.08
CA PRO A 48 13.07 34.83 -6.54
C PRO A 48 12.73 36.16 -7.20
N VAL A 49 13.55 36.53 -8.18
CA VAL A 49 13.36 37.70 -9.04
C VAL A 49 13.33 37.24 -10.49
N VAL A 50 12.46 37.86 -11.28
CA VAL A 50 12.32 37.59 -12.71
C VAL A 50 12.73 38.83 -13.50
N ARG A 51 13.55 38.64 -14.54
CA ARG A 51 13.94 39.69 -15.49
C ARG A 51 13.66 39.24 -16.90
N ILE A 52 13.11 40.14 -17.71
CA ILE A 52 12.97 39.91 -19.15
C ILE A 52 14.28 40.33 -19.79
N VAL A 53 15.02 39.36 -20.35
CA VAL A 53 16.36 39.57 -20.92
C VAL A 53 16.36 39.55 -22.45
N GLY A 54 15.20 39.28 -23.06
CA GLY A 54 14.99 39.36 -24.50
C GLY A 54 13.58 38.88 -24.88
N PRO A 55 13.25 38.87 -26.19
CA PRO A 55 12.03 38.25 -26.68
C PRO A 55 12.00 36.78 -26.25
N ASP A 56 10.93 36.38 -25.59
CA ASP A 56 10.73 35.00 -25.10
C ASP A 56 11.88 34.47 -24.24
N LYS A 57 12.58 35.35 -23.51
CA LYS A 57 13.66 34.97 -22.60
C LYS A 57 13.47 35.64 -21.24
N TYR A 58 13.14 34.81 -20.26
CA TYR A 58 12.90 35.20 -18.88
C TYR A 58 13.99 34.59 -18.00
N GLU A 59 14.77 35.46 -17.36
CA GLU A 59 15.79 35.07 -16.39
C GLU A 59 15.17 35.05 -14.99
N ILE A 60 15.38 33.95 -14.27
CA ILE A 60 14.89 33.72 -12.92
C ILE A 60 16.09 33.52 -12.01
N THR A 61 16.26 34.41 -11.04
CA THR A 61 17.38 34.36 -10.09
C THR A 61 16.88 34.23 -8.66
N PHE A 62 17.49 33.36 -7.87
CA PHE A 62 17.21 33.23 -6.43
C PHE A 62 18.44 32.66 -5.71
N SER A 63 18.50 32.86 -4.39
CA SER A 63 19.58 32.31 -3.56
C SER A 63 19.00 31.63 -2.31
N VAL A 64 19.49 30.44 -1.98
CA VAL A 64 19.05 29.65 -0.82
C VAL A 64 20.12 29.58 0.27
N LYS A 65 19.73 29.29 1.52
CA LYS A 65 20.68 29.22 2.64
C LYS A 65 21.56 27.95 2.64
N ALA A 66 21.07 26.85 2.07
CA ALA A 66 21.70 25.54 2.17
C ALA A 66 21.38 24.66 0.95
N TYR A 67 22.11 23.56 0.78
CA TYR A 67 21.87 22.58 -0.28
C TYR A 67 20.60 21.78 0.01
N CYS A 68 19.45 22.36 -0.35
CA CYS A 68 18.14 21.74 -0.21
C CYS A 68 17.53 21.38 -1.57
N ASP A 69 16.40 20.68 -1.53
CA ASP A 69 15.62 20.39 -2.72
C ASP A 69 14.76 21.60 -3.14
N VAL A 70 14.69 21.81 -4.45
CA VAL A 70 14.08 22.98 -5.08
C VAL A 70 13.21 22.54 -6.26
N THR A 71 12.02 23.13 -6.37
CA THR A 71 11.22 23.11 -7.61
C THR A 71 11.00 24.53 -8.11
N VAL A 72 11.16 24.74 -9.42
CA VAL A 72 10.82 25.99 -10.09
C VAL A 72 9.76 25.73 -11.15
N ALA A 73 8.68 26.48 -11.09
CA ALA A 73 7.55 26.37 -12.01
C ALA A 73 6.98 27.74 -12.37
N ILE A 74 6.43 27.84 -13.58
CA ILE A 74 5.59 28.96 -14.01
C ILE A 74 4.14 28.61 -13.69
N ILE A 75 3.44 29.52 -13.02
CA ILE A 75 2.06 29.32 -12.60
C ILE A 75 1.13 30.41 -13.12
N ASP A 76 -0.08 30.00 -13.48
CA ASP A 76 -1.22 30.87 -13.71
C ASP A 76 -2.11 30.86 -12.46
N GLN A 77 -2.10 31.96 -11.71
CA GLN A 77 -2.92 32.08 -10.51
C GLN A 77 -4.41 32.20 -10.82
N SER A 78 -4.78 32.69 -12.01
CA SER A 78 -6.19 32.89 -12.38
C SER A 78 -6.93 31.58 -12.65
N LYS A 79 -6.18 30.49 -12.91
CA LYS A 79 -6.71 29.16 -13.24
C LYS A 79 -6.61 28.16 -12.08
N ASP A 80 -6.48 28.63 -10.85
CA ASP A 80 -6.42 27.73 -9.69
C ASP A 80 -7.77 27.04 -9.45
N ILE A 81 -7.92 25.83 -10.01
CA ILE A 81 -9.09 24.97 -9.79
C ILE A 81 -9.11 24.31 -8.40
N THR A 82 -8.02 24.44 -7.65
CA THR A 82 -7.81 23.67 -6.41
C THR A 82 -8.27 24.42 -5.16
N GLY A 83 -8.40 25.75 -5.24
CA GLY A 83 -8.80 26.62 -4.12
C GLY A 83 -7.70 26.87 -3.08
N TRP A 84 -6.51 26.29 -3.23
CA TRP A 84 -5.40 26.41 -2.27
C TRP A 84 -4.50 27.64 -2.50
N GLY A 85 -4.79 28.47 -3.50
CA GLY A 85 -3.97 29.64 -3.86
C GLY A 85 -2.61 29.26 -4.48
N ARG A 86 -2.46 28.02 -4.94
CA ARG A 86 -1.20 27.48 -5.48
C ARG A 86 -1.02 27.78 -6.97
N GLY A 87 -2.10 28.11 -7.67
CA GLY A 87 -2.10 28.35 -9.12
C GLY A 87 -2.01 27.07 -9.95
N PHE A 88 -2.46 27.16 -11.20
CA PHE A 88 -2.27 26.11 -12.21
C PHE A 88 -0.83 26.15 -12.74
N VAL A 89 -0.14 25.01 -12.80
CA VAL A 89 1.23 24.97 -13.34
C VAL A 89 1.17 24.98 -14.87
N VAL A 90 1.78 26.00 -15.48
CA VAL A 90 1.88 26.17 -16.93
C VAL A 90 3.14 25.49 -17.47
N ARG A 91 4.24 25.59 -16.73
CA ARG A 91 5.54 25.02 -17.11
C ARG A 91 6.31 24.57 -15.88
N HIS A 92 6.87 23.37 -15.91
CA HIS A 92 7.89 22.92 -14.97
C HIS A 92 9.27 23.27 -15.53
N LEU A 93 10.09 24.00 -14.77
CA LEU A 93 11.43 24.40 -15.21
C LEU A 93 12.51 23.49 -14.64
N GLY A 94 12.37 23.02 -13.40
CA GLY A 94 13.34 22.14 -12.77
C GLY A 94 12.89 21.65 -11.40
N CYS A 95 13.31 20.44 -11.03
CA CYS A 95 13.06 19.86 -9.71
C CYS A 95 14.25 18.97 -9.29
N GLY A 96 14.78 19.16 -8.08
CA GLY A 96 15.83 18.31 -7.52
C GLY A 96 16.60 18.93 -6.37
N VAL A 97 17.61 18.21 -5.89
CA VAL A 97 18.48 18.63 -4.77
C VAL A 97 19.65 19.47 -5.30
N LEU A 98 19.85 20.67 -4.76
CA LEU A 98 21.03 21.47 -5.07
C LEU A 98 22.30 20.84 -4.50
N GLY A 99 23.44 21.08 -5.13
CA GLY A 99 24.73 20.54 -4.70
C GLY A 99 25.55 19.96 -5.84
N PRO A 100 26.47 19.02 -5.57
CA PRO A 100 27.38 18.47 -6.58
C PRO A 100 26.67 17.77 -7.75
N ASN A 101 25.56 17.09 -7.45
CA ASN A 101 24.76 16.35 -8.44
C ASN A 101 23.42 17.04 -8.74
N ALA A 102 23.37 18.37 -8.64
CA ALA A 102 22.15 19.11 -8.98
C ALA A 102 21.73 18.80 -10.44
N PRO A 103 20.45 18.46 -10.67
CA PRO A 103 19.95 18.20 -12.01
C PRO A 103 19.80 19.50 -12.80
N GLU A 104 19.85 19.41 -14.12
CA GLU A 104 19.51 20.55 -14.97
C GLU A 104 18.08 21.04 -14.70
N PRO A 105 17.81 22.36 -14.77
CA PRO A 105 18.72 23.45 -15.16
C PRO A 105 19.48 24.07 -13.99
N PHE A 106 19.53 23.42 -12.82
CA PHE A 106 20.22 23.99 -11.66
C PHE A 106 21.74 23.95 -11.83
N GLN A 107 22.38 25.02 -11.36
CA GLN A 107 23.83 25.14 -11.33
C GLN A 107 24.38 24.27 -10.20
N LYS A 108 25.25 23.33 -10.56
CA LYS A 108 25.93 22.44 -9.62
C LYS A 108 26.83 23.25 -8.67
N ASN A 109 26.93 22.79 -7.42
CA ASN A 109 27.75 23.39 -6.37
C ASN A 109 27.50 24.89 -6.16
N SER A 110 26.26 25.35 -6.37
CA SER A 110 25.89 26.75 -6.16
C SER A 110 24.61 26.86 -5.32
N LEU A 111 24.62 27.78 -4.36
CA LEU A 111 23.41 28.20 -3.62
C LEU A 111 22.68 29.35 -4.33
N LYS A 112 23.35 30.02 -5.27
CA LYS A 112 22.78 31.06 -6.12
C LYS A 112 22.44 30.46 -7.48
N GLN A 113 21.17 30.48 -7.82
CA GLN A 113 20.64 29.82 -9.00
C GLN A 113 20.18 30.86 -10.02
N THR A 114 20.43 30.58 -11.30
CA THR A 114 19.90 31.34 -12.43
C THR A 114 19.35 30.35 -13.44
N ILE A 115 18.06 30.47 -13.72
CA ILE A 115 17.31 29.60 -14.61
C ILE A 115 16.67 30.46 -15.69
N TYR A 116 16.61 29.94 -16.92
CA TYR A 116 15.98 30.61 -18.04
C TYR A 116 14.71 29.89 -18.43
N TRP A 117 13.67 30.68 -18.72
CA TRP A 117 12.43 30.21 -19.32
C TRP A 117 12.26 30.84 -20.70
N ASP A 118 11.82 30.04 -21.66
CA ASP A 118 11.68 30.38 -23.07
C ASP A 118 10.27 30.87 -23.46
N GLY A 119 9.43 31.16 -22.47
CA GLY A 119 8.05 31.60 -22.69
C GLY A 119 7.07 30.48 -23.06
N LYS A 120 7.48 29.20 -23.07
CA LYS A 120 6.62 28.08 -23.47
C LYS A 120 6.03 27.29 -22.29
N ASP A 121 4.91 26.64 -22.51
CA ASP A 121 4.28 25.70 -21.58
C ASP A 121 4.94 24.30 -21.64
N ASP A 122 4.49 23.35 -20.82
CA ASP A 122 5.01 21.98 -20.81
C ASP A 122 4.85 21.23 -22.15
N LEU A 123 3.94 21.67 -23.01
CA LEU A 123 3.71 21.10 -24.34
C LEU A 123 4.59 21.76 -25.43
N GLY A 124 5.41 22.76 -25.06
CA GLY A 124 6.26 23.50 -25.99
C GLY A 124 5.51 24.55 -26.81
N VAL A 125 4.32 24.95 -26.37
CA VAL A 125 3.53 26.04 -26.98
C VAL A 125 3.78 27.33 -26.22
N TYR A 126 3.87 28.46 -26.92
CA TYR A 126 4.03 29.76 -26.25
C TYR A 126 2.87 30.04 -25.30
N ALA A 127 3.21 30.36 -24.06
CA ALA A 127 2.25 30.71 -23.03
C ALA A 127 1.57 32.04 -23.40
N GLN A 128 0.25 32.09 -23.22
CA GLN A 128 -0.50 33.33 -23.43
C GLN A 128 -0.26 34.29 -22.27
N GLN A 129 0.01 35.57 -22.58
CA GLN A 129 0.20 36.63 -21.58
C GLN A 129 1.24 36.27 -20.50
N PRO A 130 2.48 35.93 -20.89
CA PRO A 130 3.53 35.49 -19.95
C PRO A 130 3.81 36.50 -18.84
N GLU A 131 3.56 37.78 -19.07
CA GLU A 131 3.67 38.87 -18.11
C GLU A 131 2.69 38.79 -16.93
N LYS A 132 1.59 38.04 -17.08
CA LYS A 132 0.59 37.80 -16.02
C LYS A 132 0.88 36.56 -15.19
N LEU A 133 1.80 35.70 -15.66
CA LEU A 133 2.18 34.48 -14.97
C LEU A 133 3.15 34.80 -13.83
N LYS A 134 3.22 33.91 -12.85
CA LYS A 134 4.17 34.03 -11.73
C LYS A 134 5.16 32.90 -11.75
N VAL A 135 6.38 33.20 -11.32
CA VAL A 135 7.38 32.18 -11.00
C VAL A 135 7.18 31.74 -9.56
N ARG A 136 7.03 30.43 -9.35
CA ARG A 136 7.00 29.80 -8.04
C ARG A 136 8.29 29.01 -7.86
N VAL A 137 9.07 29.38 -6.84
CA VAL A 137 10.22 28.60 -6.35
C VAL A 137 9.83 28.02 -4.99
N SER A 138 9.81 26.69 -4.92
CA SER A 138 9.51 25.94 -3.69
C SER A 138 10.78 25.29 -3.17
N LEU A 139 11.04 25.41 -1.87
CA LEU A 139 12.16 24.78 -1.17
C LEU A 139 11.63 23.70 -0.20
N GLY A 140 12.37 22.62 0.02
CA GLY A 140 12.07 21.64 1.06
C GLY A 140 10.77 20.87 0.81
N LEU A 141 10.59 20.36 -0.40
CA LEU A 141 9.45 19.54 -0.81
C LEU A 141 9.32 18.36 0.16
N ASN A 142 8.09 18.20 0.65
CA ASN A 142 7.71 17.09 1.48
C ASN A 142 6.56 16.36 0.78
N PRO A 143 6.76 15.12 0.28
CA PRO A 143 5.65 14.36 -0.27
C PRO A 143 4.65 14.11 0.85
N VAL A 144 3.45 14.63 0.66
CA VAL A 144 2.31 14.38 1.54
C VAL A 144 1.24 13.67 0.72
N PHE A 145 0.52 12.77 1.38
CA PHE A 145 -0.67 12.19 0.76
C PHE A 145 -1.67 13.32 0.46
N ASP A 146 -2.02 13.50 -0.81
CA ASP A 146 -3.07 14.45 -1.24
C ASP A 146 -4.43 13.75 -1.23
N ARG A 147 -4.62 12.82 -2.18
CA ARG A 147 -5.86 12.04 -2.33
C ARG A 147 -5.64 10.82 -3.20
N PHE A 148 -6.60 9.89 -3.18
CA PHE A 148 -6.68 8.83 -4.17
C PHE A 148 -7.14 9.39 -5.53
N LEU A 149 -6.45 8.98 -6.60
CA LEU A 149 -6.88 9.18 -7.98
C LEU A 149 -7.59 7.91 -8.45
N GLY A 150 -8.77 8.04 -9.06
CA GLY A 150 -9.60 6.91 -9.49
C GLY A 150 -10.89 6.76 -8.67
N PRO A 151 -11.46 5.55 -8.56
CA PRO A 151 -12.72 5.33 -7.87
C PRO A 151 -12.58 5.58 -6.36
N THR A 152 -12.87 6.81 -5.93
CA THR A 152 -12.87 7.22 -4.52
C THR A 152 -14.14 6.83 -3.77
N SER A 153 -15.19 6.45 -4.50
CA SER A 153 -16.43 6.00 -3.90
C SER A 153 -16.26 4.61 -3.31
N PRO A 154 -16.62 4.38 -2.03
CA PRO A 154 -16.63 3.04 -1.46
C PRO A 154 -17.66 2.11 -2.13
N LYS A 155 -18.58 2.66 -2.93
CA LYS A 155 -19.52 1.89 -3.77
C LYS A 155 -18.89 1.36 -5.05
N ALA A 156 -17.72 1.89 -5.44
CA ALA A 156 -16.92 1.29 -6.50
C ALA A 156 -16.20 0.07 -5.93
N LEU A 157 -16.87 -1.08 -6.05
CA LEU A 157 -16.32 -2.36 -5.63
C LEU A 157 -15.25 -2.82 -6.64
N PRO A 158 -14.10 -3.33 -6.17
CA PRO A 158 -13.08 -3.86 -7.07
C PRO A 158 -13.58 -5.14 -7.76
N GLY A 159 -13.44 -5.18 -9.09
CA GLY A 159 -13.77 -6.35 -9.92
C GLY A 159 -15.23 -6.80 -9.79
N TYR A 160 -15.47 -8.00 -9.26
CA TYR A 160 -16.80 -8.61 -9.18
C TYR A 160 -17.18 -8.99 -7.74
N VAL A 161 -18.49 -9.05 -7.49
CA VAL A 161 -19.05 -9.47 -6.19
C VAL A 161 -19.01 -11.00 -6.08
N LEU A 162 -18.38 -11.50 -5.03
CA LEU A 162 -18.25 -12.93 -4.72
C LEU A 162 -19.44 -13.46 -3.92
N GLY A 163 -20.00 -12.63 -3.06
CA GLY A 163 -21.04 -13.04 -2.12
C GLY A 163 -21.48 -11.90 -1.23
N ILE A 164 -22.65 -12.07 -0.64
CA ILE A 164 -23.25 -11.12 0.30
C ILE A 164 -23.78 -11.88 1.52
N ALA A 165 -23.62 -11.28 2.69
CA ALA A 165 -24.28 -11.70 3.93
C ALA A 165 -24.97 -10.48 4.54
N ALA A 166 -26.07 -10.68 5.25
CA ALA A 166 -26.79 -9.60 5.91
C ALA A 166 -27.19 -10.01 7.34
N ASP A 167 -27.07 -9.07 8.27
CA ASP A 167 -27.62 -9.15 9.63
C ASP A 167 -28.59 -7.98 9.86
N SER A 168 -29.04 -7.77 11.10
CA SER A 168 -29.88 -6.63 11.47
C SER A 168 -29.20 -5.27 11.30
N ASP A 169 -27.86 -5.25 11.23
CA ASP A 169 -27.04 -4.04 11.26
C ASP A 169 -26.53 -3.66 9.87
N GLY A 170 -26.85 -4.44 8.83
CA GLY A 170 -26.53 -4.12 7.45
C GLY A 170 -26.07 -5.31 6.60
N VAL A 171 -25.32 -5.00 5.55
CA VAL A 171 -24.92 -5.94 4.48
C VAL A 171 -23.40 -5.97 4.32
N TYR A 172 -22.84 -7.16 4.36
CA TYR A 172 -21.44 -7.47 4.11
C TYR A 172 -21.27 -7.91 2.67
N VAL A 173 -20.53 -7.14 1.89
CA VAL A 173 -20.30 -7.40 0.46
C VAL A 173 -18.85 -7.85 0.27
N PHE A 174 -18.69 -9.06 -0.25
CA PHE A 174 -17.40 -9.61 -0.63
C PHE A 174 -17.17 -9.37 -2.11
N SER A 175 -16.03 -8.78 -2.47
CA SER A 175 -15.65 -8.48 -3.85
C SER A 175 -14.20 -8.84 -4.11
N MET A 176 -13.84 -9.13 -5.36
CA MET A 176 -12.48 -9.46 -5.74
C MET A 176 -12.09 -8.77 -7.05
N GLY A 177 -10.89 -8.21 -7.09
CA GLY A 177 -10.30 -7.70 -8.32
C GLY A 177 -10.10 -8.79 -9.38
N TYR A 178 -10.08 -8.38 -10.65
CA TYR A 178 -9.86 -9.29 -11.78
C TYR A 178 -8.43 -9.87 -11.77
N GLU A 179 -8.24 -11.07 -12.32
CA GLU A 179 -6.92 -11.70 -12.53
C GLU A 179 -5.97 -11.65 -11.32
N ARG A 180 -6.40 -12.20 -10.16
CA ARG A 180 -5.65 -12.28 -8.88
C ARG A 180 -5.81 -11.08 -7.96
N GLY A 181 -6.97 -10.43 -7.98
CA GLY A 181 -7.32 -9.46 -6.95
C GLY A 181 -7.48 -10.11 -5.58
N HIS A 182 -7.25 -9.34 -4.52
CA HIS A 182 -7.53 -9.78 -3.15
C HIS A 182 -9.02 -9.71 -2.87
N VAL A 183 -9.51 -10.62 -2.02
CA VAL A 183 -10.86 -10.50 -1.47
C VAL A 183 -10.93 -9.21 -0.68
N ASN A 184 -12.02 -8.49 -0.82
CA ASN A 184 -12.36 -7.31 -0.04
C ASN A 184 -13.71 -7.58 0.61
N CYS A 185 -13.87 -7.21 1.87
CA CYS A 185 -15.15 -7.26 2.57
C CYS A 185 -15.51 -5.86 3.05
N ARG A 186 -16.60 -5.30 2.54
CA ARG A 186 -17.12 -4.00 2.96
C ARG A 186 -18.49 -4.18 3.59
N LYS A 187 -18.74 -3.48 4.70
CA LYS A 187 -20.07 -3.39 5.31
C LYS A 187 -20.77 -2.10 4.86
N PHE A 188 -22.02 -2.24 4.48
CA PHE A 188 -22.96 -1.18 4.19
C PHE A 188 -24.15 -1.29 5.15
N ASP A 189 -24.88 -0.20 5.38
CA ASP A 189 -26.23 -0.31 5.96
C ASP A 189 -27.23 -0.83 4.91
N HIS A 190 -28.50 -0.98 5.32
CA HIS A 190 -29.57 -1.45 4.43
C HIS A 190 -29.92 -0.42 3.33
N GLU A 191 -29.51 0.84 3.50
CA GLU A 191 -29.62 1.93 2.54
C GLU A 191 -28.39 2.04 1.60
N ALA A 192 -27.49 1.05 1.63
CA ALA A 192 -26.27 0.99 0.85
C ALA A 192 -25.29 2.17 1.09
N LYS A 193 -25.34 2.79 2.26
CA LYS A 193 -24.29 3.69 2.75
C LYS A 193 -23.13 2.86 3.27
N TYR A 194 -21.92 3.22 2.87
CA TYR A 194 -20.72 2.57 3.36
C TYR A 194 -20.53 2.83 4.86
N ILE A 195 -20.32 1.76 5.62
CA ILE A 195 -20.01 1.82 7.06
C ILE A 195 -18.50 1.66 7.25
N LYS A 196 -17.93 0.55 6.78
CA LYS A 196 -16.49 0.24 6.95
C LYS A 196 -16.01 -0.85 6.01
N THR A 197 -14.69 -0.94 5.87
CA THR A 197 -14.01 -2.07 5.26
C THR A 197 -13.57 -2.99 6.39
N LEU A 198 -14.02 -4.25 6.35
CA LEU A 198 -13.61 -5.30 7.30
C LEU A 198 -12.40 -6.07 6.79
N TRP A 199 -12.27 -6.20 5.46
CA TRP A 199 -11.17 -6.91 4.84
C TRP A 199 -10.64 -6.16 3.63
N PRO A 200 -9.32 -5.88 3.55
CA PRO A 200 -8.33 -6.09 4.61
C PRO A 200 -8.70 -5.32 5.90
N PRO A 201 -8.26 -5.79 7.08
CA PRO A 201 -8.62 -5.16 8.35
C PRO A 201 -7.99 -3.76 8.46
N SER A 202 -8.58 -2.90 9.29
CA SER A 202 -8.03 -1.57 9.55
C SER A 202 -6.61 -1.65 10.12
N ALA A 203 -5.73 -0.75 9.68
CA ALA A 203 -4.39 -0.59 10.28
C ALA A 203 -4.46 -0.13 11.75
N GLU A 204 -5.61 0.37 12.21
CA GLU A 204 -5.85 0.78 13.59
C GLU A 204 -6.32 -0.38 14.49
N LEU A 205 -6.57 -1.58 13.93
CA LEU A 205 -6.94 -2.72 14.76
C LEU A 205 -5.75 -3.13 15.64
N PRO A 206 -5.94 -3.27 16.97
CA PRO A 206 -4.89 -3.69 17.88
C PRO A 206 -4.30 -5.06 17.50
N PRO A 207 -2.99 -5.30 17.68
CA PRO A 207 -2.34 -6.57 17.33
C PRO A 207 -2.99 -7.82 17.94
N GLU A 208 -3.62 -7.72 19.11
CA GLU A 208 -4.34 -8.83 19.74
C GLU A 208 -5.62 -9.24 18.99
N LYS A 209 -6.17 -8.37 18.14
CA LYS A 209 -7.38 -8.60 17.32
C LYS A 209 -7.09 -9.24 15.96
N LEU A 210 -5.85 -9.61 15.72
CA LEU A 210 -5.31 -9.92 14.41
C LEU A 210 -4.88 -11.39 14.29
N GLY A 211 -5.36 -12.25 15.19
CA GLY A 211 -4.88 -13.63 15.34
C GLY A 211 -4.97 -14.49 14.09
N GLY A 212 -3.87 -15.13 13.70
CA GLY A 212 -3.82 -16.01 12.52
C GLY A 212 -3.51 -15.31 11.20
N MET A 213 -3.44 -13.99 11.18
CA MET A 213 -2.84 -13.25 10.06
C MET A 213 -1.32 -13.13 10.23
N GLY A 214 -0.59 -13.00 9.13
CA GLY A 214 0.83 -12.64 9.17
C GLY A 214 1.00 -11.13 9.36
N TYR A 215 2.09 -10.71 10.00
CA TYR A 215 2.48 -9.31 10.11
C TYR A 215 3.99 -9.16 10.03
N ILE A 216 4.42 -8.03 9.48
CA ILE A 216 5.80 -7.56 9.58
C ILE A 216 5.75 -6.26 10.39
N GLU A 217 6.48 -6.23 11.50
CA GLU A 217 6.81 -4.99 12.18
C GLU A 217 7.95 -4.32 11.43
N TYR A 218 7.70 -3.16 10.82
CA TYR A 218 8.71 -2.44 10.03
C TYR A 218 9.36 -1.29 10.81
N GLU A 219 8.69 -0.82 11.87
CA GLU A 219 9.20 0.09 12.89
C GLU A 219 8.57 -0.29 14.23
N PRO A 220 9.20 0.03 15.38
CA PRO A 220 8.63 -0.25 16.69
C PRO A 220 7.17 0.21 16.82
N GLY A 221 6.25 -0.74 17.03
CA GLY A 221 4.82 -0.50 17.16
C GLY A 221 4.07 -0.25 15.84
N LYS A 222 4.73 -0.36 14.68
CA LYS A 222 4.11 -0.22 13.35
C LYS A 222 4.16 -1.53 12.58
N TYR A 223 2.96 -2.02 12.27
CA TYR A 223 2.77 -3.31 11.62
C TYR A 223 2.23 -3.12 10.21
N ALA A 224 2.84 -3.80 9.25
CA ALA A 224 2.24 -4.06 7.96
C ALA A 224 1.67 -5.47 8.00
N ILE A 225 0.41 -5.62 7.62
CA ILE A 225 -0.17 -6.95 7.46
C ILE A 225 0.65 -7.67 6.39
N GLN A 226 0.88 -8.96 6.59
CA GLN A 226 1.40 -9.86 5.58
C GLN A 226 0.41 -11.02 5.38
N ALA A 227 0.24 -11.43 4.12
CA ALA A 227 -0.49 -12.64 3.79
C ALA A 227 0.01 -13.83 4.65
N PRO A 228 -0.87 -14.58 5.34
CA PRO A 228 -0.49 -15.75 6.12
C PRO A 228 0.20 -16.85 5.29
N ILE A 229 0.08 -16.81 3.96
CA ILE A 229 0.78 -17.72 3.04
C ILE A 229 1.46 -16.91 1.94
N ILE A 230 2.75 -17.19 1.77
CA ILE A 230 3.63 -16.59 0.77
C ILE A 230 3.93 -17.68 -0.27
N ASP A 231 3.34 -17.60 -1.47
CA ASP A 231 3.71 -18.45 -2.61
C ASP A 231 4.72 -17.73 -3.53
N TRP A 232 5.24 -18.45 -4.54
CA TRP A 232 6.28 -18.03 -5.50
C TRP A 232 6.15 -16.57 -5.96
N GLY A 233 6.92 -15.71 -5.31
CA GLY A 233 7.02 -14.28 -5.56
C GLY A 233 5.98 -13.48 -4.76
N LEU A 234 6.47 -12.69 -3.80
CA LEU A 234 5.73 -11.61 -3.10
C LEU A 234 4.88 -10.72 -4.02
N TRP A 235 5.23 -10.71 -5.31
CA TRP A 235 4.59 -9.95 -6.38
C TRP A 235 3.32 -10.56 -6.97
N ARG A 236 3.05 -11.87 -6.84
CA ARG A 236 2.03 -12.55 -7.66
C ARG A 236 0.81 -13.06 -6.90
N GLU A 237 0.96 -13.60 -5.68
CA GLU A 237 -0.09 -14.38 -5.00
C GLU A 237 -0.03 -14.21 -3.46
N GLY A 238 -0.02 -12.99 -2.96
CA GLY A 238 -0.18 -12.73 -1.52
C GLY A 238 -1.63 -12.97 -1.09
N TYR A 239 -1.91 -14.10 -0.44
CA TYR A 239 -3.26 -14.43 0.01
C TYR A 239 -3.51 -13.98 1.44
N TRP A 240 -4.29 -12.92 1.62
CA TRP A 240 -4.62 -12.34 2.93
C TRP A 240 -5.55 -13.26 3.70
N MET A 241 -6.57 -13.78 3.04
CA MET A 241 -7.34 -14.92 3.50
C MET A 241 -6.65 -16.23 3.09
N PRO A 242 -6.96 -17.36 3.74
CA PRO A 242 -6.41 -18.66 3.37
C PRO A 242 -6.51 -18.92 1.85
N PRO A 243 -5.53 -19.59 1.20
CA PRO A 243 -5.43 -19.74 -0.26
C PRO A 243 -6.58 -20.53 -0.90
N THR A 244 -7.42 -21.17 -0.09
CA THR A 244 -8.67 -21.75 -0.57
C THR A 244 -9.77 -20.69 -0.80
N PHE A 245 -9.56 -19.47 -0.29
CA PHE A 245 -10.38 -18.28 -0.54
C PHE A 245 -9.79 -17.33 -1.55
N GLU A 246 -8.47 -17.16 -1.60
CA GLU A 246 -7.85 -16.24 -2.54
C GLU A 246 -6.99 -17.05 -3.52
N GLY A 247 -7.25 -16.93 -4.82
CA GLY A 247 -6.50 -17.63 -5.87
C GLY A 247 -7.20 -17.64 -7.23
N GLU A 248 -6.40 -17.69 -8.31
CA GLU A 248 -6.81 -17.64 -9.73
C GLU A 248 -7.83 -18.73 -10.12
N TYR A 249 -8.00 -19.74 -9.25
CA TYR A 249 -8.91 -20.87 -9.43
C TYR A 249 -9.49 -21.39 -8.12
N GLY A 250 -9.45 -20.59 -7.03
CA GLY A 250 -10.23 -20.88 -5.84
C GLY A 250 -11.70 -20.89 -6.25
N VAL A 251 -12.37 -22.04 -6.19
CA VAL A 251 -13.76 -22.15 -6.66
C VAL A 251 -14.63 -21.35 -5.68
N PHE A 252 -14.88 -20.08 -6.03
CA PHE A 252 -15.65 -19.13 -5.24
C PHE A 252 -17.11 -19.53 -5.22
N GLN A 253 -17.49 -20.32 -4.22
CA GLN A 253 -18.85 -20.33 -3.72
C GLN A 253 -18.83 -19.76 -2.30
N CYS A 254 -18.40 -18.51 -2.18
CA CYS A 254 -18.57 -17.76 -0.96
C CYS A 254 -20.07 -17.48 -0.80
N ARG A 255 -20.77 -18.35 -0.07
CA ARG A 255 -22.08 -18.05 0.51
C ARG A 255 -21.85 -17.64 1.95
N PRO A 256 -21.34 -16.41 2.20
CA PRO A 256 -21.07 -15.98 3.56
C PRO A 256 -22.36 -16.01 4.37
N ALA A 257 -22.26 -16.35 5.64
CA ALA A 257 -23.36 -16.23 6.58
C ALA A 257 -22.89 -15.44 7.78
N VAL A 258 -23.74 -14.56 8.31
CA VAL A 258 -23.43 -13.78 9.51
C VAL A 258 -24.31 -14.26 10.65
N SER A 259 -23.70 -14.53 11.80
CA SER A 259 -24.40 -14.91 13.03
C SER A 259 -23.50 -14.66 14.24
N GLY A 260 -24.08 -14.22 15.36
CA GLY A 260 -23.35 -14.03 16.61
C GLY A 260 -22.14 -13.10 16.50
N GLY A 261 -22.22 -12.06 15.67
CA GLY A 261 -21.11 -11.12 15.44
C GLY A 261 -19.95 -11.67 14.62
N ARG A 262 -20.11 -12.85 13.99
CA ARG A 262 -19.13 -13.51 13.12
C ARG A 262 -19.66 -13.67 11.71
N ILE A 263 -18.77 -13.56 10.74
CA ILE A 263 -19.02 -13.85 9.33
C ILE A 263 -18.32 -15.16 8.99
N TYR A 264 -19.11 -16.17 8.70
CA TYR A 264 -18.68 -17.51 8.38
C TYR A 264 -18.48 -17.67 6.89
N LEU A 265 -17.38 -18.31 6.54
CA LEU A 265 -16.94 -18.55 5.18
C LEU A 265 -16.49 -20.00 5.06
N MET A 266 -16.71 -20.65 3.94
CA MET A 266 -16.31 -22.04 3.75
C MET A 266 -15.49 -22.20 2.49
N SER A 267 -14.41 -22.98 2.59
CA SER A 267 -13.66 -23.37 1.41
C SER A 267 -14.40 -24.43 0.61
N SER A 268 -14.21 -24.42 -0.70
CA SER A 268 -14.76 -25.44 -1.61
C SER A 268 -14.12 -26.83 -1.45
N GLY A 269 -13.02 -26.94 -0.69
CA GLY A 269 -12.22 -28.17 -0.59
C GLY A 269 -11.43 -28.52 -1.87
N PHE A 270 -11.45 -27.64 -2.87
CA PHE A 270 -10.90 -27.88 -4.20
C PHE A 270 -9.53 -27.20 -4.37
N ASN A 271 -8.55 -27.92 -4.93
CA ASN A 271 -7.26 -27.36 -5.35
C ASN A 271 -7.07 -27.58 -6.86
N HIS A 272 -7.06 -26.50 -7.63
CA HIS A 272 -6.93 -26.55 -9.09
C HIS A 272 -5.57 -27.08 -9.57
N ARG A 273 -4.48 -26.91 -8.80
CA ARG A 273 -3.13 -27.36 -9.21
C ARG A 273 -3.01 -28.89 -9.16
N GLU A 274 -3.93 -29.58 -8.48
CA GLU A 274 -3.94 -31.04 -8.30
C GLU A 274 -4.95 -31.75 -9.21
N PHE A 275 -5.42 -31.09 -10.28
CA PHE A 275 -6.34 -31.67 -11.29
C PHE A 275 -5.79 -32.92 -12.00
N LYS A 276 -4.52 -33.27 -11.74
CA LYS A 276 -3.86 -34.53 -12.16
C LYS A 276 -3.82 -35.58 -11.04
N GLY A 277 -4.89 -35.68 -10.25
CA GLY A 277 -5.32 -36.97 -9.70
C GLY A 277 -5.17 -37.22 -8.20
N GLN A 278 -4.86 -36.27 -7.31
CA GLN A 278 -4.77 -36.59 -5.88
C GLN A 278 -5.21 -35.46 -4.93
N LYS A 279 -6.12 -35.84 -4.01
CA LYS A 279 -6.57 -35.19 -2.77
C LYS A 279 -7.49 -33.95 -2.86
N ILE A 280 -8.79 -34.22 -2.73
CA ILE A 280 -9.78 -33.25 -2.22
C ILE A 280 -9.47 -33.03 -0.74
N PHE A 281 -9.28 -31.77 -0.33
CA PHE A 281 -9.17 -31.44 1.09
C PHE A 281 -10.58 -31.34 1.69
N PRO A 282 -10.79 -31.76 2.94
CA PRO A 282 -12.08 -31.58 3.59
C PRO A 282 -12.40 -30.07 3.64
N PRO A 283 -13.63 -29.66 3.24
CA PRO A 283 -14.07 -28.28 3.38
C PRO A 283 -13.85 -27.79 4.80
N LYS A 284 -13.27 -26.61 4.91
CA LYS A 284 -13.02 -25.94 6.18
C LYS A 284 -13.98 -24.77 6.34
N LEU A 285 -14.53 -24.64 7.54
CA LEU A 285 -15.26 -23.47 7.98
C LEU A 285 -14.26 -22.49 8.61
N TYR A 286 -14.33 -21.26 8.15
CA TYR A 286 -13.54 -20.13 8.60
C TYR A 286 -14.49 -19.05 9.09
N PHE A 287 -13.98 -18.13 9.90
CA PHE A 287 -14.73 -16.95 10.27
C PHE A 287 -13.82 -15.75 10.50
N ILE A 288 -14.40 -14.57 10.29
CA ILE A 288 -13.89 -13.29 10.77
C ILE A 288 -14.99 -12.64 11.61
N ASN A 289 -14.62 -11.77 12.55
CA ASN A 289 -15.60 -11.02 13.32
C ASN A 289 -16.13 -9.83 12.49
N THR A 290 -17.34 -9.38 12.80
CA THR A 290 -18.02 -8.25 12.16
C THR A 290 -17.39 -6.88 12.47
N ASP A 291 -16.37 -6.84 13.32
CA ASP A 291 -15.49 -5.68 13.54
C ASP A 291 -14.21 -5.71 12.68
N GLY A 292 -14.01 -6.76 11.87
CA GLY A 292 -12.81 -6.98 11.08
C GLY A 292 -11.70 -7.71 11.83
N SER A 293 -11.88 -7.96 13.14
CA SER A 293 -10.94 -8.78 13.91
C SER A 293 -11.07 -10.25 13.57
N THR A 294 -10.10 -11.02 14.02
CA THR A 294 -10.08 -12.46 13.85
C THR A 294 -9.30 -13.14 14.96
N GLU A 295 -9.43 -14.46 15.01
CA GLU A 295 -8.74 -15.35 15.92
C GLU A 295 -7.97 -16.40 15.10
N TYR A 296 -6.91 -16.95 15.67
CA TYR A 296 -6.08 -17.95 14.98
C TYR A 296 -6.90 -19.12 14.45
N GLU A 297 -7.88 -19.58 15.23
CA GLU A 297 -8.82 -20.65 14.86
C GLU A 297 -9.75 -20.25 13.70
N GLY A 298 -10.16 -18.99 13.64
CA GLY A 298 -11.00 -18.45 12.58
C GLY A 298 -10.31 -18.48 11.22
N LEU A 299 -9.00 -18.20 11.18
CA LEU A 299 -8.20 -18.21 9.95
C LEU A 299 -7.55 -19.57 9.64
N ARG A 300 -7.25 -20.40 10.64
CA ARG A 300 -6.73 -21.76 10.40
C ARG A 300 -7.79 -22.70 9.80
N GLY A 301 -9.06 -22.38 10.04
CA GLY A 301 -10.22 -23.09 9.57
C GLY A 301 -10.40 -24.43 10.28
N ARG A 302 -11.65 -24.77 10.59
CA ARG A 302 -12.01 -26.06 11.19
C ARG A 302 -12.61 -26.97 10.14
N ILE A 303 -12.23 -28.25 10.16
CA ILE A 303 -12.86 -29.26 9.29
C ILE A 303 -14.34 -29.30 9.66
N TRP A 304 -15.19 -28.94 8.70
CA TRP A 304 -16.62 -28.81 8.95
C TRP A 304 -17.34 -30.15 8.77
N ILE A 305 -16.95 -30.93 7.76
CA ILE A 305 -17.53 -32.24 7.46
C ILE A 305 -16.41 -33.19 7.05
N ASP A 306 -16.30 -34.34 7.72
CA ASP A 306 -15.47 -35.46 7.30
C ASP A 306 -16.22 -36.28 6.23
N SER A 307 -16.35 -35.70 5.03
CA SER A 307 -16.95 -36.44 3.91
C SER A 307 -15.99 -36.44 2.74
N GLN A 308 -15.26 -37.55 2.59
CA GLN A 308 -14.43 -37.82 1.42
C GLN A 308 -15.24 -37.98 0.11
N ARG A 309 -16.56 -37.76 0.11
CA ARG A 309 -17.47 -38.12 -0.99
C ARG A 309 -18.54 -37.11 -1.37
N ILE A 310 -18.61 -35.91 -0.78
CA ILE A 310 -19.60 -34.89 -1.19
C ILE A 310 -18.90 -33.80 -1.99
N THR A 311 -18.70 -34.06 -3.27
CA THR A 311 -18.37 -33.05 -4.27
C THR A 311 -19.65 -32.36 -4.73
N SER A 312 -20.27 -31.55 -3.88
CA SER A 312 -21.23 -30.50 -4.32
C SER A 312 -21.74 -29.70 -3.13
N TYR A 313 -21.14 -28.54 -2.91
CA TYR A 313 -21.80 -27.34 -2.41
C TYR A 313 -22.56 -27.46 -1.07
N PRO A 314 -21.86 -27.52 0.07
CA PRO A 314 -22.54 -27.42 1.36
C PRO A 314 -23.20 -26.03 1.48
N HIS A 315 -24.51 -25.99 1.73
CA HIS A 315 -25.27 -24.76 1.92
C HIS A 315 -25.16 -24.32 3.38
N ILE A 316 -24.30 -23.34 3.70
CA ILE A 316 -24.15 -22.80 5.07
C ILE A 316 -25.49 -22.25 5.61
N ALA A 317 -26.29 -21.63 4.74
CA ALA A 317 -27.54 -20.95 5.11
C ALA A 317 -28.59 -21.85 5.79
N CYS A 318 -28.57 -23.17 5.56
CA CYS A 318 -29.53 -24.09 6.17
C CYS A 318 -29.13 -24.58 7.57
N TYR A 319 -27.87 -24.42 7.98
CA TYR A 319 -27.37 -25.03 9.22
C TYR A 319 -27.17 -24.04 10.37
N LEU A 320 -26.94 -22.75 10.06
CA LEU A 320 -26.78 -21.71 11.09
C LEU A 320 -28.11 -21.06 11.51
N THR A 321 -29.21 -21.40 10.85
CA THR A 321 -30.57 -20.91 11.14
C THR A 321 -31.39 -21.88 12.00
N GLY A 322 -30.75 -22.91 12.56
CA GLY A 322 -31.37 -23.80 13.53
C GLY A 322 -31.15 -23.31 14.96
N TRP A 323 -32.22 -22.78 15.56
CA TRP A 323 -32.43 -22.45 16.98
C TRP A 323 -31.88 -21.12 17.48
#